data_AF-A0A933LIW2-F1
#
_entry.id   AF-A0A933LIW2-F1
#
_cell.length_a   1.000
_cell.length_b   1.000
_cell.length_c   1.000
_cell.angle_alpha   90.00
_cell.angle_beta   90.00
_cell.angle_gamma   90.00
#
_symmetry.space_group_name_H-M   'P 1'
#
loop_
_entity.id
_entity.type
_entity.pdbx_description
1 polymer ?
#
loop_
_entity_poly.entity_id
_entity_poly.type
_entity_poly.pdbx_seq_one_letter_code
_entity_poly.pdbx_strand_id
1 'polypeptide(L)'
;MSDYIVIRCPSCTQKYRITAAAAGRRGRCTRCNASFVIGPTPTPDEDTVLSWITEPHADPASESVMGSTGLFHTPVEPLAPPPTPHAAKSAFGESGSGEIPGGGIRSGEPHPDPTAVSDTTEAVVRLVKIDEEGAHFEFPADALTRTNLRDSFPRRCAGCGLKHGLHVHLIYWSHQAGEHDAAHWKEHQNVVVGELEAFGKATGGAWLAKLPLARQAAAPFNLPFPFFVCKHCHATREVRGHLIERGSARACRLTIRSLSIAVDFYRNNGGRHTPEYHDLVEERNARHDFWGRLGPDIRHRVSHWFEPLAGEHFVGFYPDAEFSPAEIGNAGVVLTVRRLVFKKYAAYRDYTFHQHCRLEVKSHGPQATVQLSEEGHRPAVFRLSTAHANELVSQLRSLGCRWTIEA
;
A
#
# COMPACT_ATOMS: atom_id res chain seq x y z
N MET A 1 16.74 -23.26 -23.52
CA MET A 1 16.19 -22.74 -22.26
C MET A 1 14.74 -22.34 -22.54
N SER A 2 13.77 -22.85 -21.78
CA SER A 2 12.35 -22.57 -22.05
C SER A 2 11.98 -21.21 -21.49
N ASP A 3 11.48 -20.31 -22.33
CA ASP A 3 11.01 -18.99 -21.90
C ASP A 3 9.69 -19.11 -21.13
N TYR A 4 9.71 -18.61 -19.89
CA TYR A 4 8.54 -18.53 -19.01
C TYR A 4 8.13 -17.08 -18.83
N ILE A 5 6.83 -16.80 -18.88
CA ILE A 5 6.25 -15.51 -18.49
C ILE A 5 5.57 -15.64 -17.13
N VAL A 6 5.58 -14.55 -16.35
CA VAL A 6 4.93 -14.49 -15.03
C VAL A 6 3.66 -13.67 -15.15
N ILE A 7 2.51 -14.29 -14.91
CA ILE A 7 1.19 -13.65 -14.91
C ILE A 7 0.57 -13.67 -13.52
N ARG A 8 -0.43 -12.81 -13.28
CA ARG A 8 -1.22 -12.78 -12.04
C ARG A 8 -2.70 -12.99 -12.36
N CYS A 9 -3.38 -13.80 -11.54
CA CYS A 9 -4.83 -13.90 -11.63
C CYS A 9 -5.47 -12.53 -11.31
N PRO A 10 -6.39 -12.02 -12.15
CA PRO A 10 -7.01 -10.71 -11.95
C PRO A 10 -7.89 -10.65 -10.69
N SER A 11 -8.51 -11.76 -10.28
CA SER A 11 -9.42 -11.76 -9.13
C SER A 11 -8.72 -11.89 -7.77
N CYS A 12 -7.66 -12.70 -7.67
CA CYS A 12 -7.01 -12.98 -6.38
C CYS A 12 -5.52 -12.64 -6.33
N THR A 13 -4.92 -12.15 -7.42
CA THR A 13 -3.50 -11.76 -7.58
C THR A 13 -2.48 -12.90 -7.47
N GLN A 14 -2.92 -14.16 -7.45
CA GLN A 14 -2.04 -15.34 -7.43
C GLN A 14 -1.10 -15.34 -8.65
N LYS A 15 0.20 -15.51 -8.41
CA LYS A 15 1.23 -15.54 -9.46
C LYS A 15 1.33 -16.93 -10.09
N TYR A 16 1.41 -16.99 -11.42
CA TYR A 16 1.66 -18.22 -12.18
C TYR A 16 2.88 -18.03 -13.09
N ARG A 17 3.72 -19.07 -13.18
CA ARG A 17 4.76 -19.20 -14.20
C ARG A 17 4.22 -20.13 -15.27
N ILE A 18 4.22 -19.65 -16.50
CA ILE A 18 3.63 -20.34 -17.64
C ILE A 18 4.59 -20.23 -18.82
N THR A 19 4.58 -21.22 -19.71
CA THR A 19 5.39 -21.18 -20.92
C THR A 19 4.87 -20.12 -21.88
N ALA A 20 5.75 -19.49 -22.67
CA ALA A 20 5.33 -18.50 -23.67
C ALA A 20 4.25 -19.03 -24.64
N ALA A 21 4.26 -20.34 -24.94
CA ALA A 21 3.25 -21.03 -25.75
C ALA A 21 1.81 -21.04 -25.16
N ALA A 22 1.65 -20.69 -23.88
CA ALA A 22 0.36 -20.56 -23.23
C ALA A 22 -0.26 -19.14 -23.36
N ALA A 23 0.48 -18.17 -23.90
CA ALA A 23 -0.05 -16.86 -24.23
C ALA A 23 -1.22 -16.97 -25.23
N GLY A 24 -2.26 -16.17 -25.05
CA GLY A 24 -3.55 -16.20 -25.73
C GLY A 24 -4.56 -17.23 -25.20
N ARG A 25 -4.16 -18.22 -24.38
CA ARG A 25 -5.08 -19.29 -23.93
C ARG A 25 -5.89 -18.88 -22.69
N ARG A 26 -7.08 -19.45 -22.51
CA ARG A 26 -7.83 -19.33 -21.25
C ARG A 26 -7.22 -20.23 -20.17
N GLY A 27 -6.83 -19.63 -19.06
CA GLY A 27 -6.41 -20.31 -17.83
C GLY A 27 -7.48 -20.21 -16.74
N ARG A 28 -7.44 -21.11 -15.77
CA ARG A 28 -8.27 -21.06 -14.56
C ARG A 28 -7.36 -20.92 -13.34
N CYS A 29 -7.67 -19.96 -12.48
CA CYS A 29 -6.92 -19.76 -11.23
C CYS A 29 -7.15 -20.94 -10.28
N THR A 30 -6.09 -21.61 -9.84
CA THR A 30 -6.17 -22.74 -8.88
C THR A 30 -6.62 -22.31 -7.49
N ARG A 31 -6.54 -21.02 -7.15
CA ARG A 31 -6.92 -20.49 -5.83
C ARG A 31 -8.38 -20.04 -5.74
N CYS A 32 -8.89 -19.37 -6.77
CA CYS A 32 -10.22 -18.76 -6.74
C CYS A 32 -11.14 -19.20 -7.89
N ASN A 33 -10.71 -20.16 -8.71
CA ASN A 33 -11.42 -20.69 -9.88
C ASN A 33 -11.86 -19.68 -10.96
N ALA A 34 -11.47 -18.41 -10.84
CA ALA A 34 -11.70 -17.41 -11.88
C ALA A 34 -10.99 -17.82 -13.18
N SER A 35 -11.73 -17.76 -14.30
CA SER A 35 -11.19 -18.01 -15.64
C SER A 35 -10.73 -16.70 -16.25
N PHE A 36 -9.53 -16.67 -16.84
CA PHE A 36 -8.94 -15.47 -17.43
C PHE A 36 -8.04 -15.82 -18.61
N VAL A 37 -7.84 -14.88 -19.53
CA VAL A 37 -6.95 -15.08 -20.68
C VAL A 37 -5.51 -14.80 -20.26
N ILE A 38 -4.63 -15.71 -20.62
CA ILE A 38 -3.21 -15.66 -20.33
C ILE A 38 -2.54 -14.83 -21.43
N GLY A 39 -1.97 -13.67 -21.11
CA GLY A 39 -1.24 -12.86 -22.08
C GLY A 39 -1.28 -11.38 -21.71
N PRO A 40 -0.50 -10.53 -22.41
CA PRO A 40 -0.70 -9.09 -22.30
C PRO A 40 -2.16 -8.80 -22.69
N THR A 41 -2.85 -7.98 -21.89
CA THR A 41 -4.02 -7.27 -22.40
C THR A 41 -3.59 -6.68 -23.74
N PRO A 42 -4.29 -6.93 -24.86
CA PRO A 42 -3.90 -6.35 -26.13
C PRO A 42 -3.64 -4.88 -25.89
N THR A 43 -2.43 -4.42 -26.19
CA THR A 43 -2.13 -2.99 -26.19
C THR A 43 -3.24 -2.37 -27.03
N PRO A 44 -4.00 -1.40 -26.49
CA PRO A 44 -5.03 -0.75 -27.26
C PRO A 44 -4.37 -0.32 -28.57
N ASP A 45 -5.00 -0.74 -29.66
CA ASP A 45 -4.61 -0.41 -31.02
C ASP A 45 -4.32 1.10 -31.09
N GLU A 46 -3.26 1.50 -31.80
CA GLU A 46 -2.90 2.91 -31.94
C GLU A 46 -4.07 3.72 -32.51
N ASP A 47 -4.98 3.12 -33.30
CA ASP A 47 -6.21 3.77 -33.76
C ASP A 47 -7.23 3.96 -32.62
N THR A 48 -7.27 3.09 -31.62
CA THR A 48 -8.08 3.29 -30.40
C THR A 48 -7.53 4.43 -29.55
N VAL A 49 -6.19 4.52 -29.41
CA VAL A 49 -5.54 5.63 -28.71
C VAL A 49 -5.69 6.94 -29.48
N LEU A 50 -5.60 6.90 -30.81
CA LEU A 50 -5.85 8.05 -31.68
C LEU A 50 -7.31 8.48 -31.67
N SER A 51 -8.27 7.57 -31.52
CA SER A 51 -9.69 7.93 -31.41
C SER A 51 -9.98 8.76 -30.14
N TRP A 52 -9.28 8.51 -29.04
CA TRP A 52 -9.39 9.33 -27.82
C TRP A 52 -8.72 10.70 -27.93
N ILE A 53 -7.77 10.86 -28.87
CA ILE A 53 -7.04 12.12 -29.10
C ILE A 53 -7.71 12.94 -30.21
N THR A 54 -8.32 12.28 -31.19
CA THR A 54 -8.84 12.92 -32.41
C THR A 54 -10.36 13.10 -32.42
N GLU A 55 -11.11 12.53 -31.47
CA GLU A 55 -12.50 12.96 -31.26
C GLU A 55 -12.52 14.36 -30.63
N PRO A 56 -12.94 15.41 -31.38
CA PRO A 56 -13.14 16.71 -30.80
C PRO A 56 -14.44 16.60 -30.00
N HIS A 57 -14.33 16.37 -28.69
CA HIS A 57 -15.41 16.67 -27.77
C HIS A 57 -15.74 18.15 -27.93
N ALA A 58 -16.76 18.42 -28.73
CA ALA A 58 -17.53 19.65 -28.69
C ALA A 58 -18.19 19.69 -27.31
N ASP A 59 -17.44 20.18 -26.33
CA ASP A 59 -17.95 20.66 -25.06
C ASP A 59 -18.30 22.14 -25.27
N PRO A 60 -19.58 22.51 -25.48
CA PRO A 60 -19.99 23.91 -25.64
C PRO A 60 -19.96 24.72 -24.33
N ALA A 61 -19.18 24.31 -23.32
CA ALA A 61 -19.22 24.88 -21.97
C ALA A 61 -17.84 25.27 -21.39
N SER A 62 -16.80 25.42 -22.22
CA SER A 62 -15.50 25.95 -21.78
C SER A 62 -15.07 27.19 -22.57
N GLU A 63 -15.97 28.16 -22.70
CA GLU A 63 -15.59 29.57 -22.91
C GLU A 63 -15.42 30.24 -21.55
N SER A 64 -14.20 30.23 -21.01
CA SER A 64 -13.64 31.30 -20.16
C SER A 64 -12.39 30.79 -19.45
N VAL A 65 -11.22 31.22 -19.93
CA VAL A 65 -10.14 31.89 -19.17
C VAL A 65 -8.92 31.98 -20.12
N MET A 66 -8.87 33.05 -20.91
CA MET A 66 -7.62 33.59 -21.43
C MET A 66 -7.65 35.11 -21.22
N GLY A 67 -7.11 35.54 -20.08
CA GLY A 67 -6.73 36.93 -19.85
C GLY A 67 -5.35 37.16 -20.45
N SER A 68 -5.31 37.63 -21.70
CA SER A 68 -4.15 38.24 -22.32
C SER A 68 -4.26 39.76 -22.28
N THR A 69 -3.15 40.41 -21.96
CA THR A 69 -2.92 41.85 -22.02
C THR A 69 -3.05 42.41 -23.44
N GLY A 70 -3.69 43.57 -23.59
CA GLY A 70 -3.59 44.47 -24.78
C GLY A 70 -4.97 44.94 -25.27
N LEU A 71 -5.48 46.11 -24.84
CA LEU A 71 -5.32 47.45 -25.44
C LEU A 71 -5.94 47.64 -26.86
N PHE A 72 -7.00 48.47 -26.87
CA PHE A 72 -7.62 49.28 -27.94
C PHE A 72 -8.94 48.82 -28.62
N HIS A 73 -9.94 49.70 -28.40
CA HIS A 73 -11.13 50.09 -29.18
C HIS A 73 -12.51 49.38 -29.02
N THR A 74 -13.43 50.21 -28.52
CA THR A 74 -14.91 50.26 -28.49
C THR A 74 -15.59 50.36 -29.88
N PRO A 75 -16.94 50.45 -30.01
CA PRO A 75 -18.03 49.55 -29.58
C PRO A 75 -19.07 49.30 -30.72
N VAL A 76 -19.81 48.18 -30.72
CA VAL A 76 -21.06 48.06 -31.50
C VAL A 76 -22.13 47.31 -30.70
N GLU A 77 -23.30 47.95 -30.62
CA GLU A 77 -24.56 47.61 -29.94
C GLU A 77 -25.36 46.46 -30.60
N PRO A 78 -26.48 45.99 -30.00
CA PRO A 78 -26.89 44.58 -30.00
C PRO A 78 -28.10 44.30 -30.90
N LEU A 79 -28.28 43.03 -31.27
CA LEU A 79 -29.50 42.52 -31.88
C LEU A 79 -30.00 41.27 -31.15
N ALA A 80 -31.30 41.32 -30.86
CA ALA A 80 -32.11 40.42 -30.06
C ALA A 80 -32.38 39.04 -30.71
N PRO A 81 -32.89 38.05 -29.95
CA PRO A 81 -33.13 36.68 -30.41
C PRO A 81 -34.58 36.45 -30.86
N PRO A 82 -34.82 35.39 -31.66
CA PRO A 82 -36.08 34.63 -31.52
C PRO A 82 -35.86 33.11 -31.78
N PRO A 83 -36.91 32.27 -31.83
CA PRO A 83 -37.78 31.85 -30.73
C PRO A 83 -37.84 30.31 -30.58
N THR A 84 -38.25 29.82 -29.41
CA THR A 84 -38.82 28.47 -29.22
C THR A 84 -40.16 28.29 -29.92
N PRO A 85 -40.47 27.08 -30.42
CA PRO A 85 -41.78 26.50 -30.09
C PRO A 85 -41.82 24.96 -29.89
N HIS A 86 -42.66 24.57 -28.91
CA HIS A 86 -43.61 23.44 -28.84
C HIS A 86 -43.16 22.01 -29.27
N ALA A 87 -43.13 21.01 -28.38
CA ALA A 87 -44.27 20.30 -27.75
C ALA A 87 -45.21 19.58 -28.74
N ALA A 88 -45.15 18.23 -28.81
CA ALA A 88 -46.31 17.32 -28.81
C ALA A 88 -45.96 15.83 -28.99
N LYS A 89 -46.35 15.03 -27.99
CA LYS A 89 -47.11 13.75 -28.03
C LYS A 89 -47.04 12.80 -29.24
N SER A 90 -46.71 11.53 -28.98
CA SER A 90 -47.50 10.29 -29.26
C SER A 90 -46.61 9.09 -28.86
N ALA A 91 -46.97 8.06 -28.08
CA ALA A 91 -48.14 7.18 -28.00
C ALA A 91 -48.27 6.21 -29.19
N PHE A 92 -47.98 4.92 -28.91
CA PHE A 92 -48.41 3.63 -29.50
C PHE A 92 -47.22 2.67 -29.72
N GLY A 93 -47.15 1.56 -28.97
CA GLY A 93 -47.48 0.20 -29.45
C GLY A 93 -46.17 -0.58 -29.60
N GLU A 94 -46.05 -1.90 -29.53
CA GLU A 94 -46.96 -3.02 -29.34
C GLU A 94 -46.07 -4.23 -29.00
N SER A 95 -46.60 -5.09 -28.13
CA SER A 95 -46.60 -6.55 -28.19
C SER A 95 -45.52 -7.30 -28.98
N GLY A 96 -44.76 -8.15 -28.27
CA GLY A 96 -43.90 -9.18 -28.87
C GLY A 96 -43.67 -10.37 -27.94
N SER A 97 -44.68 -11.22 -27.81
CA SER A 97 -44.64 -12.52 -27.14
C SER A 97 -43.90 -13.56 -28.00
N GLY A 98 -42.80 -14.10 -27.48
CA GLY A 98 -42.08 -15.24 -28.06
C GLY A 98 -42.20 -16.48 -27.16
N GLU A 99 -43.07 -17.41 -27.56
CA GLU A 99 -43.17 -18.75 -27.00
C GLU A 99 -41.96 -19.61 -27.44
N ILE A 100 -41.34 -20.33 -26.50
CA ILE A 100 -40.40 -21.42 -26.78
C ILE A 100 -40.97 -22.71 -26.16
N PRO A 101 -41.04 -23.82 -26.92
CA PRO A 101 -41.61 -25.07 -26.44
C PRO A 101 -40.60 -25.96 -25.70
N GLY A 102 -41.05 -26.50 -24.57
CA GLY A 102 -40.98 -27.92 -24.20
C GLY A 102 -39.61 -28.61 -24.16
N GLY A 103 -39.11 -28.88 -22.94
CA GLY A 103 -38.00 -29.81 -22.74
C GLY A 103 -37.87 -30.34 -21.31
N GLY A 104 -38.46 -31.51 -21.04
CA GLY A 104 -37.90 -32.56 -20.17
C GLY A 104 -37.84 -32.31 -18.66
N ILE A 105 -38.92 -32.66 -17.95
CA ILE A 105 -38.90 -32.91 -16.51
C ILE A 105 -38.23 -34.27 -16.25
N ARG A 106 -37.05 -34.27 -15.61
CA ARG A 106 -36.52 -35.42 -14.87
C ARG A 106 -36.52 -35.07 -13.39
N SER A 107 -37.40 -35.74 -12.66
CA SER A 107 -37.50 -35.77 -11.21
C SER A 107 -36.23 -36.38 -10.61
N GLY A 108 -35.29 -35.52 -10.22
CA GLY A 108 -34.21 -35.84 -9.30
C GLY A 108 -34.59 -35.32 -7.92
N GLU A 109 -34.42 -36.15 -6.90
CA GLU A 109 -34.67 -35.83 -5.49
C GLU A 109 -33.92 -34.55 -5.06
N PRO A 110 -34.56 -33.67 -4.26
CA PRO A 110 -33.92 -32.46 -3.78
C PRO A 110 -32.88 -32.81 -2.71
N HIS A 111 -31.62 -32.91 -3.12
CA HIS A 111 -30.50 -32.77 -2.20
C HIS A 111 -30.55 -31.34 -1.62
N PRO A 112 -30.47 -31.14 -0.29
CA PRO A 112 -30.32 -29.81 0.27
C PRO A 112 -29.00 -29.23 -0.23
N ASP A 113 -29.11 -28.32 -1.20
CA ASP A 113 -28.02 -27.46 -1.62
C ASP A 113 -27.46 -26.82 -0.34
N PRO A 114 -26.16 -26.94 -0.05
CA PRO A 114 -25.55 -26.17 1.01
C PRO A 114 -25.71 -24.72 0.60
N THR A 115 -26.73 -24.08 1.16
CA THR A 115 -26.99 -22.66 1.10
C THR A 115 -25.67 -22.00 1.44
N ALA A 116 -24.96 -21.54 0.41
CA ALA A 116 -23.89 -20.60 0.55
C ALA A 116 -24.58 -19.37 1.14
N VAL A 117 -24.58 -19.31 2.47
CA VAL A 117 -24.91 -18.10 3.21
C VAL A 117 -23.91 -17.10 2.68
N SER A 118 -24.35 -16.33 1.69
CA SER A 118 -23.70 -15.11 1.25
C SER A 118 -23.89 -14.14 2.39
N ASP A 119 -23.20 -14.42 3.49
CA ASP A 119 -22.98 -13.54 4.61
C ASP A 119 -22.15 -12.41 4.01
N THR A 120 -22.85 -11.46 3.41
CA THR A 120 -22.35 -10.10 3.21
C THR A 120 -22.20 -9.52 4.61
N THR A 121 -21.22 -10.04 5.36
CA THR A 121 -20.79 -9.50 6.63
C THR A 121 -20.27 -8.12 6.32
N GLU A 122 -21.13 -7.14 6.53
CA GLU A 122 -20.81 -5.73 6.49
C GLU A 122 -19.49 -5.50 7.23
N ALA A 123 -18.61 -4.72 6.62
CA ALA A 123 -17.29 -4.46 7.18
C ALA A 123 -17.45 -3.78 8.55
N VAL A 124 -17.12 -4.51 9.60
CA VAL A 124 -17.25 -4.06 11.00
C VAL A 124 -16.31 -2.90 11.30
N VAL A 125 -15.20 -2.85 10.57
CA VAL A 125 -14.16 -1.84 10.67
C VAL A 125 -14.35 -0.88 9.52
N ARG A 126 -14.39 0.42 9.82
CA ARG A 126 -14.44 1.50 8.84
C ARG A 126 -13.12 2.25 8.83
N LEU A 127 -12.55 2.51 7.65
CA LEU A 127 -11.47 3.48 7.50
C LEU A 127 -12.04 4.90 7.58
N VAL A 128 -11.52 5.72 8.51
CA VAL A 128 -12.02 7.07 8.76
C VAL A 128 -11.21 8.13 8.05
N LYS A 129 -9.88 8.00 8.11
CA LYS A 129 -8.95 8.92 7.45
C LYS A 129 -7.55 8.29 7.36
N ILE A 130 -6.74 8.85 6.48
CA ILE A 130 -5.31 8.57 6.38
C ILE A 130 -4.57 9.90 6.50
N ASP A 131 -3.61 9.99 7.41
CA ASP A 131 -2.81 11.20 7.65
C ASP A 131 -1.35 10.84 7.98
N GLU A 132 -0.55 11.82 8.40
CA GLU A 132 0.87 11.62 8.73
C GLU A 132 1.10 10.61 9.87
N GLU A 133 0.12 10.45 10.78
CA GLU A 133 0.22 9.48 11.88
C GLU A 133 -0.09 8.04 11.42
N GLY A 134 -0.81 7.88 10.31
CA GLY A 134 -1.13 6.58 9.73
C GLY A 134 -2.57 6.48 9.22
N ALA A 135 -3.07 5.25 9.18
CA ALA A 135 -4.47 4.98 8.88
C ALA A 135 -5.28 4.87 10.17
N HIS A 136 -6.43 5.53 10.20
CA HIS A 136 -7.33 5.57 11.36
C HIS A 136 -8.59 4.76 11.06
N PHE A 137 -8.83 3.74 11.88
CA PHE A 137 -9.97 2.86 11.78
C PHE A 137 -10.94 3.08 12.93
N GLU A 138 -12.23 2.94 12.69
CA GLU A 138 -13.26 2.94 13.72
C GLU A 138 -14.11 1.67 13.64
N PHE A 139 -14.52 1.16 14.80
CA PHE A 139 -15.49 0.08 14.91
C PHE A 139 -16.27 0.18 16.24
N PRO A 140 -17.49 -0.36 16.32
CA PRO A 140 -18.28 -0.40 17.55
C PRO A 140 -17.55 -1.12 18.70
N ALA A 141 -17.72 -0.67 19.95
CA ALA A 141 -17.02 -1.27 21.09
C ALA A 141 -17.39 -2.75 21.34
N ASP A 142 -18.63 -3.14 21.10
CA ASP A 142 -19.12 -4.52 21.18
C ASP A 142 -18.43 -5.45 20.18
N ALA A 143 -17.91 -4.92 19.06
CA ALA A 143 -17.13 -5.70 18.10
C ALA A 143 -15.84 -6.28 18.70
N LEU A 144 -15.33 -5.73 19.81
CA LEU A 144 -14.19 -6.28 20.55
C LEU A 144 -14.44 -7.70 21.08
N THR A 145 -15.70 -8.09 21.29
CA THR A 145 -16.04 -9.46 21.69
C THR A 145 -15.65 -10.48 20.61
N ARG A 146 -15.66 -10.06 19.34
CA ARG A 146 -15.41 -10.92 18.18
C ARG A 146 -13.94 -11.32 18.07
N THR A 147 -13.69 -12.63 18.08
CA THR A 147 -12.32 -13.18 17.98
C THR A 147 -11.65 -12.88 16.65
N ASN A 148 -12.42 -12.85 15.55
CA ASN A 148 -11.88 -12.58 14.21
C ASN A 148 -11.31 -11.15 14.09
N LEU A 149 -11.95 -10.17 14.72
CA LEU A 149 -11.44 -8.80 14.77
C LEU A 149 -10.15 -8.73 15.59
N ARG A 150 -10.11 -9.36 16.76
CA ARG A 150 -8.93 -9.36 17.64
C ARG A 150 -7.73 -10.11 17.05
N ASP A 151 -7.97 -11.14 16.23
CA ASP A 151 -6.94 -11.91 15.50
C ASP A 151 -6.64 -11.35 14.09
N SER A 152 -7.08 -10.14 13.78
CA SER A 152 -6.98 -9.60 12.41
C SER A 152 -5.64 -8.95 12.08
N PHE A 153 -4.78 -8.65 13.06
CA PHE A 153 -3.44 -8.12 12.79
C PHE A 153 -2.58 -9.14 12.03
N PRO A 154 -1.90 -8.73 10.94
CA PRO A 154 -0.99 -9.62 10.24
C PRO A 154 0.17 -10.02 11.16
N ARG A 155 0.65 -11.27 11.06
CA ARG A 155 1.83 -11.77 11.80
C ARG A 155 3.14 -11.19 11.26
N ARG A 156 3.29 -9.88 11.38
CA ARG A 156 4.41 -9.05 10.92
C ARG A 156 4.59 -7.89 11.89
N CYS A 157 5.80 -7.34 11.98
CA CYS A 157 6.07 -6.16 12.77
C CYS A 157 5.20 -4.98 12.29
N ALA A 158 4.46 -4.36 13.20
CA ALA A 158 3.58 -3.24 12.91
C ALA A 158 4.32 -2.00 12.41
N GLY A 159 5.61 -1.86 12.74
CA GLY A 159 6.46 -0.76 12.24
C GLY A 159 7.12 -1.09 10.91
N CYS A 160 8.08 -2.03 10.92
CA CYS A 160 8.92 -2.33 9.76
C CYS A 160 8.45 -3.49 8.87
N GLY A 161 7.39 -4.23 9.25
CA GLY A 161 6.86 -5.34 8.45
C GLY A 161 7.70 -6.63 8.45
N LEU A 162 8.75 -6.73 9.28
CA LEU A 162 9.53 -7.96 9.49
C LEU A 162 8.64 -9.13 9.94
N LYS A 163 9.02 -10.37 9.61
CA LYS A 163 8.24 -11.59 9.90
C LYS A 163 8.77 -12.45 11.04
N HIS A 164 9.97 -12.15 11.53
CA HIS A 164 10.69 -12.96 12.52
C HIS A 164 11.09 -12.10 13.72
N GLY A 165 11.37 -12.75 14.86
CA GLY A 165 11.74 -12.05 16.10
C GLY A 165 10.64 -11.09 16.56
N LEU A 166 9.39 -11.55 16.49
CA LEU A 166 8.20 -10.75 16.81
C LEU A 166 7.81 -10.95 18.27
N HIS A 167 7.66 -9.83 18.98
CA HIS A 167 7.08 -9.76 20.30
C HIS A 167 5.59 -9.45 20.19
N VAL A 168 4.80 -10.09 21.05
CA VAL A 168 3.36 -9.85 21.20
C VAL A 168 3.15 -8.72 22.18
N HIS A 169 2.42 -7.70 21.73
CA HIS A 169 1.94 -6.58 22.54
C HIS A 169 0.41 -6.57 22.52
N LEU A 170 -0.21 -5.94 23.52
CA LEU A 170 -1.67 -5.76 23.58
C LEU A 170 -2.02 -4.29 23.42
N ILE A 171 -3.10 -4.00 22.68
CA ILE A 171 -3.66 -2.65 22.63
C ILE A 171 -4.34 -2.36 23.96
N TYR A 172 -3.99 -1.22 24.56
CA TYR A 172 -4.66 -0.67 25.74
C TYR A 172 -5.54 0.51 25.34
N TRP A 173 -6.77 0.54 25.86
CA TRP A 173 -7.76 1.57 25.55
C TRP A 173 -7.69 2.69 26.60
N SER A 174 -6.95 3.75 26.28
CA SER A 174 -6.53 4.78 27.26
C SER A 174 -7.63 5.44 28.08
N HIS A 175 -8.86 5.52 27.56
CA HIS A 175 -10.00 6.19 28.20
C HIS A 175 -10.75 5.32 29.24
N GLN A 176 -10.46 4.02 29.34
CA GLN A 176 -11.06 3.13 30.34
C GLN A 176 -10.22 2.99 31.61
N ALA A 177 -8.96 3.38 31.53
CA ALA A 177 -8.07 3.47 32.67
C ALA A 177 -8.50 4.66 33.55
N GLY A 178 -8.53 4.48 34.88
CA GLY A 178 -8.70 5.62 35.80
C GLY A 178 -7.60 6.67 35.55
N GLU A 179 -7.79 7.92 36.00
CA GLU A 179 -6.87 9.04 35.71
C GLU A 179 -5.38 8.69 35.95
N HIS A 180 -5.09 7.93 37.00
CA HIS A 180 -3.75 7.43 37.31
C HIS A 180 -3.20 6.48 36.22
N ASP A 181 -3.98 5.49 35.81
CA ASP A 181 -3.58 4.50 34.81
C ASP A 181 -3.52 5.11 33.39
N ALA A 182 -4.30 6.18 33.14
CA ALA A 182 -4.24 6.97 31.92
C ALA A 182 -2.92 7.76 31.77
N ALA A 183 -2.13 7.95 32.83
CA ALA A 183 -0.77 8.46 32.68
C ALA A 183 0.20 7.37 32.19
N HIS A 184 -0.03 6.11 32.61
CA HIS A 184 0.88 4.98 32.40
C HIS A 184 0.49 4.05 31.23
N TRP A 185 -0.60 4.31 30.50
CA TRP A 185 -1.05 3.42 29.41
C TRP A 185 0.04 3.14 28.35
N LYS A 186 0.92 4.13 28.07
CA LYS A 186 2.03 3.94 27.13
C LYS A 186 3.04 2.92 27.64
N GLU A 187 3.33 2.92 28.93
CA GLU A 187 4.22 1.95 29.56
C GLU A 187 3.59 0.56 29.47
N HIS A 188 2.30 0.43 29.81
CA HIS A 188 1.56 -0.82 29.71
C HIS A 188 1.53 -1.40 28.30
N GLN A 189 1.30 -0.57 27.27
CA GLN A 189 1.30 -1.03 25.88
C GLN A 189 2.70 -1.44 25.38
N ASN A 190 3.77 -0.85 25.92
CA ASN A 190 5.13 -1.24 25.59
C ASN A 190 5.58 -2.54 26.29
N VAL A 191 4.81 -3.07 27.25
CA VAL A 191 5.12 -4.37 27.88
C VAL A 191 5.01 -5.49 26.85
N VAL A 192 6.08 -6.27 26.73
CA VAL A 192 6.11 -7.49 25.92
C VAL A 192 5.37 -8.60 26.68
N VAL A 193 4.33 -9.15 26.08
CA VAL A 193 3.61 -10.31 26.64
C VAL A 193 4.40 -11.60 26.46
N GLY A 194 5.11 -11.72 25.34
CA GLY A 194 5.96 -12.85 25.01
C GLY A 194 6.39 -12.82 23.56
N GLU A 195 7.22 -13.79 23.15
CA GLU A 195 7.59 -13.98 21.76
C GLU A 195 6.49 -14.73 21.01
N LEU A 196 6.18 -14.31 19.77
CA LEU A 196 5.12 -14.92 18.96
C LEU A 196 5.32 -16.43 18.76
N GLU A 197 6.58 -16.88 18.65
CA GLU A 197 6.93 -18.28 18.46
C GLU A 197 6.54 -19.14 19.67
N ALA A 198 6.58 -18.58 20.89
CA ALA A 198 6.19 -19.27 22.13
C ALA A 198 4.68 -19.58 22.18
N PHE A 199 3.85 -18.84 21.45
CA PHE A 199 2.41 -19.11 21.35
C PHE A 199 2.06 -20.22 20.33
N GLY A 200 3.07 -20.68 19.57
CA GLY A 200 2.97 -21.77 18.61
C GLY A 200 2.16 -21.43 17.35
N LYS A 201 1.78 -22.47 16.60
CA LYS A 201 0.96 -22.34 15.38
C LYS A 201 -0.55 -22.22 15.66
N ALA A 202 -0.96 -22.01 16.90
CA ALA A 202 -2.36 -21.83 17.23
C ALA A 202 -2.92 -20.60 16.50
N THR A 203 -4.07 -20.76 15.85
CA THR A 203 -4.80 -19.72 15.11
C THR A 203 -6.19 -19.53 15.73
N GLY A 204 -6.80 -18.35 15.55
CA GLY A 204 -8.15 -18.06 16.03
C GLY A 204 -8.29 -17.94 17.55
N GLY A 205 -9.45 -18.29 18.09
CA GLY A 205 -9.77 -18.06 19.51
C GLY A 205 -8.83 -18.77 20.50
N ALA A 206 -8.26 -19.92 20.12
CA ALA A 206 -7.45 -20.74 21.02
C ALA A 206 -6.14 -20.06 21.46
N TRP A 207 -5.52 -19.22 20.63
CA TRP A 207 -4.30 -18.51 21.02
C TRP A 207 -4.61 -17.22 21.80
N LEU A 208 -5.72 -16.54 21.46
CA LEU A 208 -6.19 -15.38 22.23
C LEU A 208 -6.49 -15.75 23.69
N ALA A 209 -6.98 -16.96 23.94
CA ALA A 209 -7.23 -17.47 25.30
C ALA A 209 -5.94 -17.65 26.14
N LYS A 210 -4.77 -17.70 25.51
CA LYS A 210 -3.46 -17.78 26.20
C LYS A 210 -2.90 -16.41 26.60
N LEU A 211 -3.48 -15.33 26.09
CA LEU A 211 -3.01 -13.97 26.36
C LEU A 211 -3.62 -13.45 27.67
N PRO A 212 -2.88 -12.62 28.43
CA PRO A 212 -3.41 -12.03 29.65
C PRO A 212 -4.55 -11.06 29.33
N LEU A 213 -5.58 -11.06 30.19
CA LEU A 213 -6.63 -10.04 30.18
C LEU A 213 -6.08 -8.72 30.76
N ALA A 214 -6.52 -7.59 30.22
CA ALA A 214 -6.19 -6.28 30.80
C ALA A 214 -7.04 -6.07 32.06
N ARG A 215 -6.43 -6.31 33.24
CA ARG A 215 -7.12 -6.31 34.54
C ARG A 215 -7.77 -4.97 34.92
N GLN A 216 -7.25 -3.86 34.38
CA GLN A 216 -7.69 -2.50 34.70
C GLN A 216 -8.93 -2.05 33.90
N ALA A 217 -9.35 -2.82 32.88
CA ALA A 217 -10.47 -2.45 32.03
C ALA A 217 -11.70 -3.32 32.30
N ALA A 218 -12.89 -2.79 32.06
CA ALA A 218 -14.13 -3.58 32.02
C ALA A 218 -14.29 -4.29 30.67
N ALA A 219 -15.13 -5.32 30.61
CA ALA A 219 -15.51 -5.92 29.34
C ALA A 219 -16.26 -4.90 28.45
N PRO A 220 -16.08 -4.92 27.12
CA PRO A 220 -15.22 -5.84 26.34
C PRO A 220 -13.76 -5.37 26.20
N PHE A 221 -13.37 -4.25 26.82
CA PHE A 221 -12.04 -3.64 26.70
C PHE A 221 -10.93 -4.41 27.41
N ASN A 222 -11.27 -5.31 28.32
CA ASN A 222 -10.34 -6.21 28.99
C ASN A 222 -9.87 -7.39 28.12
N LEU A 223 -10.54 -7.63 26.98
CA LEU A 223 -10.22 -8.71 26.08
C LEU A 223 -8.92 -8.41 25.32
N PRO A 224 -8.03 -9.41 25.15
CA PRO A 224 -6.73 -9.18 24.54
C PRO A 224 -6.90 -8.87 23.06
N PHE A 225 -6.37 -7.71 22.64
CA PHE A 225 -6.28 -7.30 21.23
C PHE A 225 -4.80 -7.21 20.84
N PRO A 226 -4.21 -8.32 20.39
CA PRO A 226 -2.78 -8.40 20.13
C PRO A 226 -2.34 -7.73 18.82
N PHE A 227 -1.12 -7.22 18.83
CA PHE A 227 -0.36 -6.82 17.64
C PHE A 227 1.12 -7.20 17.84
N PHE A 228 1.92 -7.13 16.77
CA PHE A 228 3.27 -7.68 16.77
C PHE A 228 4.30 -6.62 16.42
N VAL A 229 5.44 -6.63 17.12
CA VAL A 229 6.53 -5.65 16.92
C VAL A 229 7.86 -6.38 17.05
N CYS A 230 8.86 -6.03 16.24
CA CYS A 230 10.21 -6.56 16.41
C CYS A 230 10.96 -5.81 17.51
N LYS A 231 12.10 -6.35 17.96
CA LYS A 231 12.96 -5.71 18.99
C LYS A 231 13.48 -4.30 18.66
N HIS A 232 13.32 -3.84 17.42
CA HIS A 232 13.82 -2.54 16.94
C HIS A 232 12.72 -1.48 16.75
N CYS A 233 11.44 -1.85 16.89
CA CYS A 233 10.31 -0.94 16.73
C CYS A 233 9.62 -0.71 18.09
N HIS A 234 8.90 0.40 18.24
CA HIS A 234 8.27 0.78 19.50
C HIS A 234 6.74 0.62 19.43
N ALA A 235 6.19 -0.28 20.23
CA ALA A 235 4.78 -0.66 20.20
C ALA A 235 3.79 0.53 20.24
N THR A 236 3.99 1.47 21.17
CA THR A 236 3.18 2.71 21.30
C THR A 236 3.28 3.70 20.13
N ARG A 237 4.34 3.60 19.31
CA ARG A 237 4.49 4.46 18.12
C ARG A 237 3.83 3.86 16.89
N GLU A 238 3.68 2.54 16.84
CA GLU A 238 3.18 1.84 15.64
C GLU A 238 1.66 1.65 15.63
N VAL A 239 1.08 1.38 16.80
CA VAL A 239 -0.37 1.14 16.94
C VAL A 239 -0.87 1.94 18.14
N ARG A 240 -2.04 2.57 18.04
CA ARG A 240 -2.68 3.27 19.18
C ARG A 240 -4.17 2.98 19.21
N GLY A 241 -4.69 2.65 20.39
CA GLY A 241 -6.11 2.44 20.63
C GLY A 241 -6.70 3.56 21.47
N HIS A 242 -7.81 4.14 21.01
CA HIS A 242 -8.56 5.18 21.71
C HIS A 242 -10.04 4.82 21.75
N LEU A 243 -10.74 5.28 22.78
CA LEU A 243 -12.20 5.20 22.84
C LEU A 243 -12.79 6.54 22.44
N ILE A 244 -13.87 6.51 21.67
CA ILE A 244 -14.63 7.69 21.27
C ILE A 244 -16.05 7.49 21.76
N GLU A 245 -16.54 8.46 22.52
CA GLU A 245 -17.93 8.50 22.97
C GLU A 245 -18.71 9.42 22.03
N ARG A 246 -19.78 8.90 21.40
CA ARG A 246 -20.70 9.65 20.54
C ARG A 246 -22.11 9.49 21.11
N GLY A 247 -22.45 10.34 22.07
CA GLY A 247 -23.70 10.22 22.83
C GLY A 247 -23.69 8.93 23.66
N SER A 248 -24.69 8.06 23.46
CA SER A 248 -24.75 6.75 24.13
C SER A 248 -23.91 5.67 23.47
N ALA A 249 -23.44 5.88 22.24
CA ALA A 249 -22.64 4.89 21.52
C ALA A 249 -21.15 5.05 21.80
N ARG A 250 -20.47 3.92 22.06
CA ARG A 250 -19.02 3.86 22.22
C ARG A 250 -18.39 3.20 20.99
N ALA A 251 -17.40 3.86 20.41
CA ALA A 251 -16.63 3.35 19.29
C ALA A 251 -15.15 3.29 19.65
N CYS A 252 -14.46 2.22 19.23
CA CYS A 252 -13.02 2.13 19.30
C CYS A 252 -12.42 2.79 18.06
N ARG A 253 -11.40 3.63 18.26
CA ARG A 253 -10.54 4.14 17.19
C ARG A 253 -9.17 3.52 17.30
N LEU A 254 -8.69 2.98 16.18
CA LEU A 254 -7.40 2.33 16.06
C LEU A 254 -6.56 3.07 15.02
N THR A 255 -5.40 3.58 15.43
CA THR A 255 -4.43 4.21 14.51
C THR A 255 -3.31 3.21 14.24
N ILE A 256 -3.05 2.91 12.97
CA ILE A 256 -1.95 2.04 12.53
C ILE A 256 -1.00 2.87 11.66
N ARG A 257 0.23 3.07 12.15
CA ARG A 257 1.22 3.94 11.48
C ARG A 257 1.68 3.39 10.13
N SER A 258 1.99 2.10 10.07
CA SER A 258 2.42 1.46 8.83
C SER A 258 1.22 1.18 7.93
N LEU A 259 1.11 1.92 6.82
CA LEU A 259 0.04 1.70 5.84
C LEU A 259 0.06 0.30 5.24
N SER A 260 1.23 -0.35 5.18
CA SER A 260 1.32 -1.75 4.74
C SER A 260 0.57 -2.71 5.68
N ILE A 261 0.68 -2.48 6.99
CA ILE A 261 0.02 -3.25 8.05
C ILE A 261 -1.45 -2.87 8.11
N ALA A 262 -1.77 -1.58 7.94
CA ALA A 262 -3.14 -1.08 7.87
C ALA A 262 -3.93 -1.72 6.72
N VAL A 263 -3.34 -1.84 5.52
CA VAL A 263 -3.97 -2.53 4.39
C VAL A 263 -4.27 -3.99 4.74
N ASP A 264 -3.31 -4.70 5.32
CA ASP A 264 -3.50 -6.11 5.71
C ASP A 264 -4.58 -6.25 6.78
N PHE A 265 -4.57 -5.38 7.80
CA PHE A 265 -5.59 -5.33 8.86
C PHE A 265 -6.98 -5.05 8.29
N TYR A 266 -7.12 -4.05 7.42
CA TYR A 266 -8.42 -3.68 6.85
C TYR A 266 -8.96 -4.77 5.94
N ARG A 267 -8.09 -5.40 5.13
CA ARG A 267 -8.44 -6.58 4.32
C ARG A 267 -8.96 -7.73 5.17
N ASN A 268 -8.33 -8.01 6.31
CA ASN A 268 -8.69 -9.10 7.20
C ASN A 268 -10.03 -8.85 7.93
N ASN A 269 -10.55 -7.62 7.89
CA ASN A 269 -11.83 -7.23 8.47
C ASN A 269 -12.91 -6.91 7.43
N GLY A 270 -12.80 -7.50 6.23
CA GLY A 270 -13.81 -7.38 5.17
C GLY A 270 -13.69 -6.13 4.28
N GLY A 271 -12.72 -5.25 4.54
CA GLY A 271 -12.55 -4.01 3.78
C GLY A 271 -12.14 -4.20 2.32
N ARG A 272 -11.71 -5.40 1.89
CA ARG A 272 -11.05 -5.64 0.60
C ARG A 272 -11.78 -5.11 -0.64
N HIS A 273 -13.11 -5.07 -0.59
CA HIS A 273 -13.97 -4.71 -1.72
C HIS A 273 -14.61 -3.32 -1.54
N THR A 274 -14.14 -2.56 -0.56
CA THR A 274 -14.63 -1.21 -0.27
C THR A 274 -13.79 -0.16 -1.02
N PRO A 275 -14.37 0.95 -1.49
CA PRO A 275 -13.62 2.06 -2.08
C PRO A 275 -12.49 2.55 -1.16
N GLU A 276 -12.74 2.64 0.15
CA GLU A 276 -11.78 3.11 1.14
C GLU A 276 -10.54 2.21 1.23
N TYR A 277 -10.68 0.91 0.94
CA TYR A 277 -9.53 0.01 0.86
C TYR A 277 -8.66 0.29 -0.36
N HIS A 278 -9.26 0.68 -1.48
CA HIS A 278 -8.53 1.10 -2.67
C HIS A 278 -7.77 2.40 -2.39
N ASP A 279 -8.41 3.39 -1.77
CA ASP A 279 -7.77 4.64 -1.35
C ASP A 279 -6.57 4.37 -0.41
N LEU A 280 -6.74 3.46 0.56
CA LEU A 280 -5.66 3.06 1.47
C LEU A 280 -4.49 2.37 0.74
N VAL A 281 -4.78 1.57 -0.29
CA VAL A 281 -3.76 0.93 -1.12
C VAL A 281 -3.03 1.94 -1.99
N GLU A 282 -3.75 2.90 -2.57
CA GLU A 282 -3.18 3.99 -3.36
C GLU A 282 -2.29 4.90 -2.52
N GLU A 283 -2.78 5.36 -1.36
CA GLU A 283 -2.01 6.18 -0.42
C GLU A 283 -0.78 5.43 0.10
N ARG A 284 -0.89 4.13 0.38
CA ARG A 284 0.28 3.30 0.69
C ARG A 284 1.29 3.32 -0.45
N ASN A 285 0.84 3.11 -1.70
CA ASN A 285 1.74 3.07 -2.85
C ASN A 285 2.38 4.44 -3.08
N ALA A 286 1.62 5.53 -2.99
CA ALA A 286 2.11 6.90 -3.09
C ALA A 286 3.18 7.20 -2.03
N ARG A 287 2.99 6.74 -0.78
CA ARG A 287 4.02 6.90 0.27
C ARG A 287 5.28 6.05 0.06
N HIS A 288 5.18 4.94 -0.65
CA HIS A 288 6.33 4.11 -1.01
C HIS A 288 6.94 4.50 -2.36
N ASP A 289 6.34 5.43 -3.09
CA ASP A 289 6.90 5.97 -4.33
C ASP A 289 7.97 7.01 -4.01
N PHE A 290 9.10 6.54 -3.48
CA PHE A 290 10.27 7.36 -3.20
C PHE A 290 10.84 7.99 -4.49
N TRP A 291 10.61 7.38 -5.65
CA TRP A 291 10.98 7.95 -6.94
C TRP A 291 10.12 9.18 -7.23
N GLY A 292 8.80 9.07 -7.10
CA GLY A 292 7.84 10.16 -7.24
C GLY A 292 8.10 11.37 -6.33
N ARG A 293 8.72 11.16 -5.16
CA ARG A 293 9.09 12.23 -4.22
C ARG A 293 10.29 13.07 -4.63
N LEU A 294 11.13 12.57 -5.55
CA LEU A 294 12.22 13.37 -6.09
C LEU A 294 11.64 14.49 -6.96
N GLY A 295 12.23 15.70 -6.85
CA GLY A 295 11.89 16.81 -7.72
C GLY A 295 12.05 16.41 -9.20
N PRO A 296 11.22 16.95 -10.12
CA PRO A 296 11.19 16.51 -11.53
C PRO A 296 12.56 16.59 -12.20
N ASP A 297 13.33 17.65 -11.93
CA ASP A 297 14.69 17.83 -12.48
C ASP A 297 15.67 16.78 -11.96
N ILE A 298 15.57 16.42 -10.67
CA ILE A 298 16.42 15.40 -10.05
C ILE A 298 16.08 14.04 -10.66
N ARG A 299 14.79 13.70 -10.81
CA ARG A 299 14.36 12.45 -11.47
C ARG A 299 14.90 12.37 -12.88
N HIS A 300 14.78 13.45 -13.65
CA HIS A 300 15.28 13.50 -15.02
C HIS A 300 16.80 13.24 -15.05
N ARG A 301 17.58 13.92 -14.19
CA ARG A 301 19.03 13.72 -14.10
C ARG A 301 19.42 12.31 -13.65
N VAL A 302 18.74 11.76 -12.66
CA VAL A 302 18.99 10.38 -12.18
C VAL A 302 18.63 9.37 -13.28
N SER A 303 17.56 9.58 -14.03
CA SER A 303 17.14 8.67 -15.11
C SER A 303 18.12 8.57 -16.28
N HIS A 304 19.03 9.54 -16.45
CA HIS A 304 20.09 9.47 -17.48
C HIS A 304 21.18 8.42 -17.18
N TRP A 305 21.28 7.95 -15.93
CA TRP A 305 22.29 6.97 -15.53
C TRP A 305 21.75 5.82 -14.68
N PHE A 306 20.52 5.90 -14.18
CA PHE A 306 19.88 4.84 -13.43
C PHE A 306 18.63 4.33 -14.16
N GLU A 307 18.63 3.04 -14.48
CA GLU A 307 17.49 2.32 -15.02
C GLU A 307 17.07 1.20 -14.06
N PRO A 308 15.82 1.18 -13.57
CA PRO A 308 15.35 0.13 -12.69
C PRO A 308 15.20 -1.20 -13.46
N LEU A 309 15.68 -2.29 -12.87
CA LEU A 309 15.47 -3.64 -13.42
C LEU A 309 14.00 -4.06 -13.31
N ALA A 310 13.61 -5.06 -14.09
CA ALA A 310 12.25 -5.60 -14.05
C ALA A 310 11.85 -6.06 -12.63
N GLY A 311 10.83 -5.40 -12.07
CA GLY A 311 10.33 -5.65 -10.71
C GLY A 311 11.28 -5.20 -9.59
N GLU A 312 12.23 -4.32 -9.90
CA GLU A 312 13.02 -3.57 -8.94
C GLU A 312 12.21 -2.36 -8.46
N HIS A 313 12.29 -2.07 -7.16
CA HIS A 313 11.64 -0.92 -6.55
C HIS A 313 12.71 0.02 -6.01
N PHE A 314 12.53 1.30 -6.32
CA PHE A 314 13.37 2.39 -5.83
C PHE A 314 13.09 2.61 -4.34
N VAL A 315 14.17 2.70 -3.54
CA VAL A 315 14.09 2.90 -2.08
C VAL A 315 14.51 4.31 -1.70
N GLY A 316 15.58 4.83 -2.32
CA GLY A 316 16.03 6.19 -2.04
C GLY A 316 17.17 6.63 -2.97
N PHE A 317 17.35 7.95 -3.06
CA PHE A 317 18.51 8.57 -3.71
C PHE A 317 19.26 9.41 -2.69
N TYR A 318 20.56 9.18 -2.61
CA TYR A 318 21.48 9.81 -1.69
C TYR A 318 22.48 10.65 -2.49
N PRO A 319 22.26 11.98 -2.62
CA PRO A 319 23.14 12.83 -3.40
C PRO A 319 24.52 12.95 -2.74
N ASP A 320 25.58 12.88 -3.54
CA ASP A 320 26.94 13.08 -3.04
C ASP A 320 27.14 14.54 -2.63
N ALA A 321 27.47 14.77 -1.36
CA ALA A 321 27.62 16.09 -0.76
C ALA A 321 28.84 16.88 -1.29
N GLU A 322 29.69 16.28 -2.12
CA GLU A 322 30.74 17.00 -2.84
C GLU A 322 30.20 17.84 -4.02
N PHE A 323 28.97 17.58 -4.48
CA PHE A 323 28.37 18.32 -5.59
C PHE A 323 27.49 19.46 -5.08
N SER A 324 27.42 20.54 -5.86
CA SER A 324 26.58 21.69 -5.52
C SER A 324 25.08 21.32 -5.59
N PRO A 325 24.19 22.05 -4.87
CA PRO A 325 22.75 21.81 -4.96
C PRO A 325 22.17 21.86 -6.39
N ALA A 326 22.76 22.66 -7.28
CA ALA A 326 22.38 22.75 -8.68
C ALA A 326 22.67 21.47 -9.48
N GLU A 327 23.61 20.65 -9.00
CA GLU A 327 24.05 19.41 -9.64
C GLU A 327 23.41 18.14 -9.03
N ILE A 328 22.47 18.29 -8.08
CA ILE A 328 21.78 17.17 -7.45
C ILE A 328 21.12 16.30 -8.53
N GLY A 329 21.48 15.02 -8.53
CA GLY A 329 21.04 14.03 -9.53
C GLY A 329 22.11 13.66 -10.55
N ASN A 330 23.24 14.37 -10.64
CA ASN A 330 24.36 14.00 -11.53
C ASN A 330 25.32 12.97 -10.92
N ALA A 331 25.37 12.92 -9.59
CA ALA A 331 26.20 12.03 -8.80
C ALA A 331 25.53 11.68 -7.46
N GLY A 332 25.85 10.52 -6.95
CA GLY A 332 25.30 9.99 -5.71
C GLY A 332 25.07 8.49 -5.80
N VAL A 333 24.14 8.03 -4.98
CA VAL A 333 23.79 6.62 -4.87
C VAL A 333 22.28 6.44 -4.96
N VAL A 334 21.83 5.55 -5.83
CA VAL A 334 20.46 5.04 -5.83
C VAL A 334 20.43 3.71 -5.09
N LEU A 335 19.61 3.63 -4.04
CA LEU A 335 19.31 2.39 -3.35
C LEU A 335 17.99 1.83 -3.88
N THR A 336 17.99 0.54 -4.21
CA THR A 336 16.80 -0.20 -4.60
C THR A 336 16.58 -1.37 -3.65
N VAL A 337 15.50 -2.13 -3.84
CA VAL A 337 15.26 -3.38 -3.10
C VAL A 337 16.19 -4.53 -3.51
N ARG A 338 17.06 -4.36 -4.53
CA ARG A 338 17.95 -5.41 -5.04
C ARG A 338 19.43 -5.06 -5.01
N ARG A 339 19.74 -3.78 -5.21
CA ARG A 339 21.11 -3.31 -5.42
C ARG A 339 21.26 -1.85 -5.01
N LEU A 340 22.51 -1.42 -4.98
CA LEU A 340 22.91 -0.04 -4.78
C LEU A 340 23.71 0.38 -6.01
N VAL A 341 23.23 1.39 -6.72
CA VAL A 341 23.87 1.93 -7.93
C VAL A 341 24.60 3.22 -7.57
N PHE A 342 25.91 3.24 -7.77
CA PHE A 342 26.80 4.36 -7.52
C PHE A 342 27.17 5.07 -8.82
N LYS A 343 27.07 6.41 -8.83
CA LYS A 343 27.51 7.26 -9.94
C LYS A 343 28.30 8.45 -9.43
N LYS A 344 29.52 8.65 -9.95
CA LYS A 344 30.34 9.85 -9.70
C LYS A 344 31.32 10.09 -10.84
N TYR A 345 31.27 11.26 -11.47
CA TYR A 345 32.04 11.56 -12.69
C TYR A 345 31.85 10.45 -13.75
N ALA A 346 32.93 9.86 -14.26
CA ALA A 346 32.88 8.72 -15.19
C ALA A 346 32.66 7.36 -14.50
N ALA A 347 32.75 7.29 -13.17
CA ALA A 347 32.56 6.03 -12.45
C ALA A 347 31.07 5.69 -12.31
N TYR A 348 30.70 4.52 -12.79
CA TYR A 348 29.37 3.92 -12.65
C TYR A 348 29.52 2.49 -12.16
N ARG A 349 28.81 2.12 -11.09
CA ARG A 349 28.92 0.79 -10.47
C ARG A 349 27.60 0.33 -9.91
N ASP A 350 27.40 -0.98 -9.98
CA ASP A 350 26.23 -1.65 -9.45
C ASP A 350 26.66 -2.67 -8.40
N TYR A 351 26.21 -2.50 -7.17
CA TYR A 351 26.51 -3.38 -6.06
C TYR A 351 25.26 -4.18 -5.68
N THR A 352 25.23 -5.47 -6.03
CA THR A 352 24.08 -6.32 -5.71
C THR A 352 24.12 -6.78 -4.25
N PHE A 353 22.95 -6.96 -3.62
CA PHE A 353 22.89 -7.40 -2.21
C PHE A 353 23.28 -8.86 -1.98
N HIS A 354 23.43 -9.64 -3.05
CA HIS A 354 23.85 -11.03 -3.00
C HIS A 354 25.38 -11.19 -2.97
N GLN A 355 26.12 -10.20 -3.45
CA GLN A 355 27.58 -10.17 -3.40
C GLN A 355 28.08 -9.73 -2.03
N HIS A 356 29.27 -10.19 -1.68
CA HIS A 356 29.96 -9.76 -0.48
C HIS A 356 30.62 -8.39 -0.72
N CYS A 357 29.96 -7.32 -0.30
CA CYS A 357 30.51 -5.98 -0.30
C CYS A 357 30.80 -5.52 1.14
N ARG A 358 31.71 -4.56 1.29
CA ARG A 358 31.97 -3.85 2.55
C ARG A 358 31.57 -2.39 2.39
N LEU A 359 30.74 -1.90 3.32
CA LEU A 359 30.38 -0.50 3.44
C LEU A 359 30.97 0.03 4.75
N GLU A 360 31.84 1.02 4.65
CA GLU A 360 32.48 1.69 5.77
C GLU A 360 32.00 3.15 5.80
N VAL A 361 31.47 3.61 6.94
CA VAL A 361 31.00 4.98 7.16
C VAL A 361 31.86 5.65 8.22
N LYS A 362 32.48 6.78 7.86
CA LYS A 362 33.27 7.61 8.79
C LYS A 362 32.61 8.96 8.96
N SER A 363 32.03 9.20 10.13
CA SER A 363 31.42 10.48 10.47
C SER A 363 32.49 11.54 10.80
N HIS A 364 32.33 12.71 10.20
CA HIS A 364 33.15 13.91 10.40
C HIS A 364 32.22 15.11 10.64
N GLY A 365 31.65 15.20 11.85
CA GLY A 365 30.68 16.23 12.20
C GLY A 365 29.35 16.09 11.43
N PRO A 366 28.90 17.11 10.67
CA PRO A 366 27.64 17.07 9.92
C PRO A 366 27.72 16.23 8.64
N GLN A 367 28.93 15.83 8.22
CA GLN A 367 29.16 15.02 7.04
C GLN A 367 29.71 13.64 7.42
N ALA A 368 29.54 12.66 6.54
CA ALA A 368 30.15 11.36 6.64
C ALA A 368 30.77 10.97 5.29
N THR A 369 31.94 10.34 5.34
CA THR A 369 32.55 9.69 4.16
C THR A 369 32.08 8.25 4.12
N VAL A 370 31.49 7.84 3.01
CA VAL A 370 31.04 6.46 2.77
C VAL A 370 31.95 5.82 1.74
N GLN A 371 32.51 4.67 2.09
CA GLN A 371 33.35 3.86 1.22
C GLN A 371 32.69 2.51 0.97
N LEU A 372 32.44 2.22 -0.31
CA LEU A 372 31.96 0.93 -0.81
C LEU A 372 33.10 0.17 -1.47
N SER A 373 33.37 -1.03 -0.98
CA SER A 373 34.43 -1.90 -1.50
C SER A 373 33.86 -3.25 -1.93
N GLU A 374 34.29 -3.70 -3.10
CA GLU A 374 34.03 -5.02 -3.66
C GLU A 374 35.38 -5.63 -4.06
N GLU A 375 35.52 -6.95 -3.91
CA GLU A 375 36.78 -7.64 -4.17
C GLU A 375 37.26 -7.42 -5.62
N GLY A 376 38.55 -7.12 -5.78
CA GLY A 376 39.16 -6.84 -7.08
C GLY A 376 38.80 -5.49 -7.70
N HIS A 377 38.00 -4.65 -7.04
CA HIS A 377 37.54 -3.36 -7.57
C HIS A 377 38.02 -2.20 -6.70
N ARG A 378 38.49 -1.11 -7.32
CA ARG A 378 38.89 0.12 -6.59
C ARG A 378 37.72 0.62 -5.74
N PRO A 379 37.83 0.99 -4.46
CA PRO A 379 36.66 1.43 -3.69
C PRO A 379 35.93 2.64 -4.30
N ALA A 380 34.59 2.67 -4.21
CA ALA A 380 33.79 3.85 -4.50
C ALA A 380 33.66 4.69 -3.23
N VAL A 381 33.98 5.98 -3.33
CA VAL A 381 33.99 6.91 -2.19
C VAL A 381 33.14 8.13 -2.52
N PHE A 382 32.23 8.45 -1.61
CA PHE A 382 31.33 9.61 -1.70
C PHE A 382 31.05 10.17 -0.32
N ARG A 383 30.53 11.41 -0.26
CA ARG A 383 30.17 12.07 0.99
C ARG A 383 28.67 12.18 1.11
N LEU A 384 28.14 11.99 2.31
CA LEU A 384 26.75 12.24 2.64
C LEU A 384 26.66 13.16 3.85
N SER A 385 25.49 13.74 4.10
CA SER A 385 25.20 14.24 5.44
C SER A 385 25.17 13.06 6.42
N THR A 386 25.51 13.29 7.68
CA THR A 386 25.45 12.23 8.72
C THR A 386 24.06 11.62 8.83
N ALA A 387 23.00 12.42 8.64
CA ALA A 387 21.62 11.94 8.61
C ALA A 387 21.37 10.96 7.44
N HIS A 388 21.78 11.32 6.22
CA HIS A 388 21.64 10.46 5.04
C HIS A 388 22.49 9.19 5.14
N ALA A 389 23.69 9.26 5.71
CA ALA A 389 24.52 8.07 5.92
C ALA A 389 23.87 7.09 6.90
N ASN A 390 23.31 7.59 8.01
CA ASN A 390 22.56 6.79 8.97
C ASN A 390 21.30 6.17 8.35
N GLU A 391 20.58 6.93 7.52
CA GLU A 391 19.42 6.43 6.78
C GLU A 391 19.82 5.32 5.79
N LEU A 392 20.87 5.53 4.99
CA LEU A 392 21.39 4.53 4.06
C LEU A 392 21.77 3.22 4.78
N VAL A 393 22.49 3.31 5.90
CA VAL A 393 22.85 2.15 6.73
C VAL A 393 21.61 1.44 7.28
N SER A 394 20.64 2.20 7.79
CA SER A 394 19.38 1.65 8.31
C SER A 394 18.59 0.92 7.22
N GLN A 395 18.48 1.52 6.03
CA GLN A 395 17.77 0.93 4.90
C GLN A 395 18.48 -0.33 4.39
N LEU A 396 19.81 -0.32 4.24
CA LEU A 396 20.59 -1.50 3.84
C LEU A 396 20.42 -2.66 4.83
N ARG A 397 20.42 -2.38 6.14
CA ARG A 397 20.14 -3.39 7.18
C ARG A 397 18.71 -3.93 7.05
N SER A 398 17.73 -3.06 6.80
CA SER A 398 16.32 -3.45 6.65
C SER A 398 16.05 -4.32 5.41
N LEU A 399 16.85 -4.14 4.34
CA LEU A 399 16.77 -4.91 3.10
C LEU A 399 17.43 -6.30 3.22
N GLY A 400 18.09 -6.59 4.35
CA GLY A 400 18.74 -7.87 4.59
C GLY A 400 19.92 -8.15 3.67
N CYS A 401 20.65 -7.11 3.25
CA CYS A 401 21.86 -7.27 2.44
C CYS A 401 22.93 -8.07 3.22
N ARG A 402 23.75 -8.84 2.49
CA ARG A 402 24.82 -9.67 3.08
C ARG A 402 26.14 -8.91 3.30
N TRP A 403 26.08 -7.59 3.25
CA TRP A 403 27.25 -6.75 3.29
C TRP A 403 27.80 -6.62 4.70
N THR A 404 29.11 -6.43 4.80
CA THR A 404 29.75 -6.02 6.06
C THR A 404 29.60 -4.52 6.19
N ILE A 405 28.78 -4.07 7.15
CA ILE A 405 28.50 -2.65 7.38
C ILE A 405 29.18 -2.20 8.67
N GLU A 406 30.21 -1.36 8.52
CA GLU A 406 30.94 -0.70 9.60
C GLU A 406 30.52 0.77 9.61
N ALA A 407 29.76 1.18 10.63
CA ALA A 407 29.20 2.53 10.74
C ALA A 407 29.33 3.08 12.14
#